data_AF-A0A7Y5EIX9-F1
#
_entry.id   AF-A0A7Y5EIX9-F1
#
_cell.length_a   1.000
_cell.length_b   1.000
_cell.length_c   1.000
_cell.angle_alpha   90.00
_cell.angle_beta   90.00
_cell.angle_gamma   90.00
#
_symmetry.space_group_name_H-M   'P 1'
#
loop_
_entity.id
_entity.type
_entity.pdbx_description
1 polymer ?
#
loop_
_entity_poly.entity_id
_entity_poly.type
_entity_poly.pdbx_seq_one_letter_code
_entity_poly.pdbx_strand_id
1 'polypeptide(L)'
;MSPVKKYIQLINDSSIQATGLVLLLPPAIAAYLLFPDIEYTPLLIVSGFVSIAISCAHLAIGIFALVKKEYATVVNFLLMPIGMGCFVMYLGFK
;
A
#
# COMPACT_ATOMS: atom_id res chain seq x y z
N MET A 1 13.97 10.30 -17.67
CA MET A 1 13.59 9.81 -16.33
C MET A 1 12.86 8.49 -16.47
N SER A 2 13.21 7.45 -15.69
CA SER A 2 12.55 6.13 -15.78
C SER A 2 11.07 6.20 -15.34
N PRO A 3 10.21 5.29 -15.82
CA PRO A 3 8.79 5.25 -15.41
C PRO A 3 8.61 5.14 -13.89
N VAL A 4 9.42 4.32 -13.22
CA VAL A 4 9.41 4.17 -11.75
C VAL A 4 9.76 5.49 -11.07
N LYS A 5 10.77 6.21 -11.55
CA LYS A 5 11.17 7.49 -10.97
C LYS A 5 10.11 8.59 -11.20
N LYS A 6 9.46 8.60 -12.36
CA LYS A 6 8.29 9.46 -12.63
C LYS A 6 7.15 9.17 -11.66
N TYR A 7 6.87 7.89 -11.40
CA TYR A 7 5.82 7.47 -10.49
C TYR A 7 6.11 7.87 -9.03
N ILE A 8 7.33 7.61 -8.53
CA ILE A 8 7.73 8.00 -7.18
C ILE A 8 7.61 9.51 -7.01
N GLN A 9 8.08 10.28 -8.00
CA GLN A 9 7.97 11.73 -7.96
C GLN A 9 6.52 12.20 -7.96
N LEU A 10 5.66 11.64 -8.83
CA LEU A 10 4.24 11.95 -8.84
C LEU A 10 3.61 11.75 -7.46
N ILE A 11 3.92 10.63 -6.80
CA ILE A 11 3.34 10.29 -5.49
C ILE A 11 3.89 11.19 -4.37
N ASN A 12 5.18 11.54 -4.42
CA ASN A 12 5.76 12.43 -3.42
C ASN A 12 5.32 13.90 -3.59
N ASP A 13 5.05 14.33 -4.83
CA ASP A 13 4.65 15.71 -5.16
C ASP A 13 3.12 15.92 -5.13
N SER A 14 2.33 14.84 -5.03
CA SER A 14 0.86 14.89 -4.97
C SER A 14 0.35 15.32 -3.59
N SER A 15 -0.94 15.70 -3.53
CA SER A 15 -1.58 15.98 -2.25
C SER A 15 -1.61 14.76 -1.35
N ILE A 16 -1.57 14.97 -0.04
CA ILE A 16 -1.57 13.89 0.95
C ILE A 16 -2.79 12.97 0.81
N GLN A 17 -3.92 13.51 0.35
CA GLN A 17 -5.14 12.73 0.10
C GLN A 17 -4.99 11.80 -1.10
N ALA A 18 -4.44 12.29 -2.22
CA ALA A 18 -4.24 11.48 -3.42
C ALA A 18 -3.17 10.41 -3.19
N THR A 19 -2.06 10.79 -2.56
CA THR A 19 -0.98 9.90 -2.15
C THR A 19 -1.47 8.84 -1.17
N GLY A 20 -2.23 9.25 -0.15
CA GLY A 20 -2.83 8.34 0.81
C GLY A 20 -3.78 7.34 0.13
N LEU A 21 -4.64 7.78 -0.78
CA LEU A 21 -5.57 6.86 -1.44
C LEU A 21 -4.86 5.81 -2.29
N VAL A 22 -3.83 6.20 -3.04
CA VAL A 22 -3.07 5.27 -3.89
C VAL A 22 -2.21 4.30 -3.07
N LEU A 23 -1.65 4.75 -1.95
CA LEU A 23 -0.71 3.95 -1.16
C LEU A 23 -1.37 3.12 -0.06
N LEU A 24 -2.50 3.58 0.48
CA LEU A 24 -3.14 2.98 1.65
C LEU A 24 -4.34 2.10 1.27
N LEU A 25 -4.99 2.35 0.14
CA LEU A 25 -6.11 1.52 -0.30
C LEU A 25 -5.68 0.07 -0.61
N PRO A 26 -4.58 -0.18 -1.36
CA PRO A 26 -4.14 -1.55 -1.63
C PRO A 26 -3.85 -2.39 -0.37
N PRO A 27 -3.04 -1.94 0.61
CA PRO A 27 -2.80 -2.73 1.81
C PRO A 27 -4.04 -2.87 2.68
N ALA A 28 -4.97 -1.90 2.67
CA ALA A 28 -6.24 -2.01 3.38
C ALA A 28 -7.13 -3.11 2.79
N ILE A 29 -7.30 -3.15 1.46
CA ILE A 29 -8.09 -4.21 0.79
C ILE A 29 -7.41 -5.57 0.98
N ALA A 30 -6.08 -5.64 0.89
CA ALA A 30 -5.33 -6.87 1.12
C ALA A 30 -5.51 -7.39 2.56
N ALA A 31 -5.45 -6.51 3.55
CA ALA A 31 -5.69 -6.85 4.96
C ALA A 31 -7.16 -7.25 5.21
N TYR A 32 -8.10 -6.61 4.53
CA TYR A 32 -9.53 -6.90 4.65
C TYR A 32 -9.87 -8.33 4.26
N LEU A 33 -9.16 -8.93 3.29
CA LEU A 33 -9.34 -10.34 2.90
C LEU A 33 -9.00 -11.35 4.01
N LEU A 34 -8.38 -10.92 5.10
CA LEU A 34 -8.00 -11.78 6.23
C LEU A 34 -9.06 -11.83 7.34
N PHE A 35 -10.18 -11.12 7.17
CA PHE A 35 -11.21 -11.08 8.20
C PHE A 35 -11.98 -12.41 8.20
N PRO A 36 -12.11 -13.08 9.36
CA PRO A 36 -12.62 -14.46 9.41
C PRO A 36 -14.13 -14.56 9.15
N ASP A 37 -14.89 -13.50 9.44
CA ASP A 37 -16.36 -13.55 9.46
C ASP A 37 -17.01 -12.76 8.30
N ILE A 38 -16.32 -12.64 7.17
CA ILE A 38 -16.80 -11.88 6.01
C ILE A 38 -16.95 -12.79 4.79
N GLU A 39 -18.15 -12.83 4.22
CA GLU A 39 -18.37 -13.42 2.90
C GLU A 39 -17.87 -12.47 1.81
N TYR A 40 -16.86 -12.91 1.07
CA TYR A 40 -16.27 -12.11 0.00
C TYR A 40 -16.96 -12.38 -1.34
N THR A 41 -17.33 -11.31 -2.04
CA THR A 41 -17.77 -11.42 -3.43
C THR A 41 -16.58 -11.79 -4.34
N PRO A 42 -16.78 -12.47 -5.48
CA PRO A 42 -15.70 -12.78 -6.42
C PRO A 42 -14.93 -11.53 -6.88
N LEU A 43 -15.63 -10.40 -7.05
CA LEU A 43 -15.03 -9.11 -7.40
C LEU A 43 -14.02 -8.68 -6.32
N LEU A 44 -14.40 -8.78 -5.05
CA LEU A 44 -13.55 -8.37 -3.93
C LEU A 44 -12.31 -9.27 -3.79
N ILE A 45 -12.45 -10.57 -4.03
CA ILE A 45 -11.32 -11.51 -4.06
C ILE A 45 -10.31 -11.10 -5.14
N VAL A 46 -10.79 -10.84 -6.36
CA VAL A 46 -9.92 -10.41 -7.47
C VAL A 46 -9.25 -9.06 -7.16
N SER A 47 -10.02 -8.09 -6.67
CA SER A 47 -9.50 -6.79 -6.25
C SER A 47 -8.44 -6.92 -5.15
N GLY A 48 -8.61 -7.85 -4.21
CA GLY A 48 -7.62 -8.08 -3.16
C GLY A 48 -6.33 -8.72 -3.68
N PHE A 49 -6.39 -9.67 -4.61
CA PHE A 49 -5.17 -10.19 -5.25
C PHE A 49 -4.40 -9.11 -6.02
N VAL A 50 -5.10 -8.25 -6.77
CA VAL A 50 -4.49 -7.10 -7.44
C VAL A 50 -3.87 -6.15 -6.42
N SER A 51 -4.57 -5.91 -5.31
CA SER A 51 -4.10 -5.03 -4.23
C SER A 51 -2.88 -5.59 -3.50
N ILE A 52 -2.77 -6.91 -3.33
CA ILE A 52 -1.56 -7.59 -2.82
C ILE A 52 -0.39 -7.33 -3.76
N ALA A 53 -0.57 -7.51 -5.07
CA ALA A 53 0.49 -7.28 -6.05
C ALA A 53 0.98 -5.81 -6.04
N ILE A 54 0.05 -4.85 -5.97
CA ILE A 54 0.38 -3.42 -5.86
C ILE A 54 1.13 -3.14 -4.54
N SER A 55 0.65 -3.68 -3.42
CA SER A 55 1.29 -3.50 -2.11
C SER A 55 2.72 -4.06 -2.10
N CYS A 56 2.95 -5.23 -2.71
CA CYS A 56 4.29 -5.80 -2.88
C CYS A 56 5.21 -4.90 -3.73
N ALA A 57 4.68 -4.29 -4.80
CA ALA A 57 5.44 -3.35 -5.62
C ALA A 57 5.82 -2.08 -4.83
N HIS A 58 4.89 -1.52 -4.05
CA HIS A 58 5.17 -0.39 -3.16
C HIS A 58 6.19 -0.75 -2.10
N LEU A 59 6.07 -1.92 -1.48
CA LEU A 59 7.02 -2.43 -0.49
C LEU A 59 8.44 -2.50 -1.08
N ALA A 60 8.58 -3.03 -2.31
CA ALA A 60 9.85 -3.11 -3.00
C ALA A 60 10.48 -1.72 -3.25
N ILE A 61 9.66 -0.73 -3.66
CA ILE A 61 10.09 0.68 -3.79
C ILE A 61 10.56 1.23 -2.44
N GLY A 62 9.80 1.00 -1.37
CA GLY A 62 10.12 1.45 -0.03
C GLY A 62 11.42 0.85 0.51
N ILE A 63 11.64 -0.45 0.31
CA ILE A 63 12.89 -1.15 0.70
C ILE A 63 14.08 -0.59 -0.09
N PHE A 64 13.93 -0.40 -1.40
CA PHE A 64 15.00 0.20 -2.22
C PHE A 64 15.32 1.62 -1.76
N ALA A 65 14.31 2.43 -1.45
CA ALA A 65 14.47 3.77 -0.90
C ALA A 65 15.19 3.78 0.45
N LEU A 66 14.96 2.77 1.30
CA LEU A 66 15.66 2.61 2.58
C LEU A 66 17.17 2.42 2.37
N VAL A 67 17.56 1.58 1.41
CA VAL A 67 18.97 1.38 1.03
C VAL A 67 19.58 2.67 0.48
N LYS A 68 18.80 3.48 -0.26
CA LYS A 68 19.22 4.77 -0.80
C LYS A 68 19.10 5.94 0.17
N LYS A 69 18.63 5.72 1.40
CA LYS A 69 18.38 6.74 2.43
C LYS A 69 17.43 7.86 1.99
N GLU A 70 16.46 7.54 1.12
CA GLU A 70 15.44 8.48 0.65
C GLU A 70 14.22 8.48 1.60
N TYR A 71 14.35 9.16 2.74
CA TYR A 71 13.41 9.02 3.86
C TYR A 71 11.95 9.38 3.53
N ALA A 72 11.70 10.40 2.69
CA ALA A 72 10.33 10.74 2.27
C ALA A 72 9.67 9.57 1.51
N THR A 73 10.40 8.96 0.58
CA THR A 73 9.96 7.78 -0.16
C THR A 73 9.78 6.57 0.76
N VAL A 74 10.62 6.40 1.79
CA VAL A 74 10.45 5.34 2.80
C VAL A 74 9.16 5.52 3.58
N VAL A 75 8.85 6.73 4.05
CA VAL A 75 7.61 6.99 4.78
C VAL A 75 6.40 6.66 3.91
N ASN A 76 6.41 7.13 2.66
CA ASN A 76 5.30 6.95 1.73
C ASN A 76 5.12 5.48 1.31
N PHE A 77 6.16 4.82 0.84
CA PHE A 77 6.04 3.51 0.19
C PHE A 77 6.26 2.32 1.14
N LEU A 78 6.76 2.54 2.36
CA LEU A 78 7.03 1.49 3.34
C LEU A 78 6.20 1.66 4.61
N LEU A 79 6.42 2.76 5.34
CA LEU A 79 5.88 2.89 6.69
C LEU A 79 4.36 3.07 6.70
N MET A 80 3.83 3.97 5.86
CA MET A 80 2.39 4.20 5.83
C MET A 80 1.58 2.98 5.32
N PRO A 81 1.98 2.29 4.23
CA PRO A 81 1.30 1.07 3.77
C PRO A 81 1.31 -0.06 4.79
N ILE A 82 2.46 -0.33 5.42
CA ILE A 82 2.57 -1.35 6.47
C ILE A 82 1.70 -0.95 7.66
N GLY A 83 1.79 0.30 8.12
CA GLY A 83 0.98 0.81 9.21
C GLY A 83 -0.52 0.67 8.96
N MET A 84 -0.98 0.98 7.75
CA MET A 84 -2.37 0.80 7.35
C MET A 84 -2.78 -0.67 7.36
N GLY A 85 -1.98 -1.56 6.77
CA GLY A 85 -2.27 -3.00 6.76
C GLY A 85 -2.39 -3.56 8.18
N CYS A 86 -1.45 -3.21 9.07
CA CYS A 86 -1.50 -3.59 10.48
C CYS A 86 -2.72 -3.03 11.20
N PHE A 87 -3.06 -1.76 10.96
CA PHE A 87 -4.23 -1.10 11.56
C PHE A 87 -5.54 -1.78 11.15
N VAL A 88 -5.71 -2.08 9.86
CA VAL A 88 -6.91 -2.75 9.35
C VAL A 88 -7.00 -4.18 9.90
N MET A 89 -5.90 -4.95 9.90
CA MET A 89 -5.90 -6.28 10.51
C MET A 89 -6.29 -6.23 11.98
N TYR A 90 -5.71 -5.32 12.76
CA TYR A 90 -6.06 -5.17 14.18
C TYR A 90 -7.56 -4.90 14.38
N LEU A 91 -8.19 -4.10 13.52
CA LEU A 91 -9.63 -3.85 13.59
C LEU A 91 -10.47 -5.08 13.22
N GLY A 92 -10.01 -5.94 12.31
CA GLY A 92 -10.74 -7.14 11.90
C GLY A 92 -10.68 -8.31 12.87
N PHE A 93 -9.65 -8.35 13.72
CA PHE A 93 -9.46 -9.38 14.73
C PHE A 93 -9.91 -8.96 16.14
N LYS A 94 -10.51 -7.77 16.27
CA LYS A 94 -11.06 -7.24 17.52
C LYS A 94 -12.58 -7.38 17.53
#